data_AF-A0A972WCV6-F1
#
_entry.id   AF-A0A972WCV6-F1
#
_cell.length_a   1.000
_cell.length_b   1.000
_cell.length_c   1.000
_cell.angle_alpha   90.00
_cell.angle_beta   90.00
_cell.angle_gamma   90.00
#
_symmetry.space_group_name_H-M   'P 1'
#
loop_
_entity.id
_entity.type
_entity.pdbx_description
1 polymer ?
#
loop_
_entity_poly.entity_id
_entity_poly.type
_entity_poly.pdbx_seq_one_letter_code
_entity_poly.pdbx_strand_id
1 'polypeptide(L)'
;MSSSDRRAEEPTTEQPKKKDRTALWMLLVIFAFIGQTAALYIPALVGQSPGDVELDQLPGRLLGSFLWPALMGFFIQKKRGKRKWVGAVLGLVAGYVIISGAYIVAAKNTGAGSSGAGAGAYTTEATNAWTQAEMTESYMRQLTKDQCMAKTINLLKTCDTQNCVNTMAGVVGDCVTWANGDLGEFCENYRERYIVTYCLSGELSRMGCAVVDTGRSVLCESG
;
A
#
# COMPACT_ATOMS: atom_id res chain seq x y z
N MET A 1 -62.68 -65.85 -23.59
CA MET A 1 -61.39 -65.73 -22.86
C MET A 1 -60.54 -64.74 -23.63
N SER A 2 -60.58 -63.46 -23.24
CA SER A 2 -59.75 -62.41 -23.84
C SER A 2 -58.97 -61.76 -22.71
N SER A 3 -57.65 -61.91 -22.79
CA SER A 3 -56.69 -61.57 -21.75
C SER A 3 -56.62 -60.05 -21.59
N SER A 4 -56.83 -59.57 -20.37
CA SER A 4 -56.76 -58.15 -20.03
C SER A 4 -55.30 -57.68 -19.99
N ASP A 5 -54.92 -56.86 -20.96
CA ASP A 5 -53.70 -56.04 -20.92
C ASP A 5 -53.84 -54.97 -19.84
N ARG A 6 -53.23 -55.22 -18.67
CA ARG A 6 -52.94 -54.18 -17.67
C ARG A 6 -51.47 -53.81 -17.77
N ARG A 7 -51.14 -52.80 -18.57
CA ARG A 7 -49.87 -52.09 -18.45
C ARG A 7 -49.92 -51.26 -17.17
N ALA A 8 -49.10 -51.64 -16.20
CA ALA A 8 -48.80 -50.81 -15.04
C ALA A 8 -48.01 -49.58 -15.53
N GLU A 9 -48.62 -48.39 -15.42
CA GLU A 9 -47.88 -47.14 -15.51
C GLU A 9 -46.97 -47.05 -14.27
N GLU A 10 -45.65 -47.08 -14.50
CA GLU A 10 -44.68 -46.80 -13.45
C GLU A 10 -44.87 -45.36 -12.96
N PRO A 11 -45.02 -45.13 -11.64
CA PRO A 11 -45.09 -43.79 -11.10
C PRO A 11 -43.72 -43.13 -11.27
N THR A 12 -43.62 -42.20 -12.23
CA THR A 12 -42.51 -41.26 -12.35
C THR A 12 -42.37 -40.50 -11.05
N THR A 13 -41.39 -40.91 -10.25
CA THR A 13 -41.02 -40.28 -8.99
C THR A 13 -40.37 -38.94 -9.32
N GLU A 14 -41.18 -37.87 -9.29
CA GLU A 14 -40.66 -36.51 -9.18
C GLU A 14 -39.83 -36.41 -7.90
N GLN A 15 -38.50 -36.48 -8.06
CA GLN A 15 -37.55 -36.17 -7.00
C GLN A 15 -37.85 -34.75 -6.50
N PRO A 16 -38.17 -34.55 -5.21
CA PRO A 16 -38.43 -33.22 -4.67
C PRO A 16 -37.19 -32.38 -4.89
N LYS A 17 -37.33 -31.35 -5.73
CA LYS A 17 -36.29 -30.36 -6.06
C LYS A 17 -35.80 -29.76 -4.74
N LYS A 18 -34.70 -30.32 -4.19
CA LYS A 18 -34.09 -29.86 -2.93
C LYS A 18 -33.71 -28.40 -3.13
N LYS A 19 -34.55 -27.51 -2.63
CA LYS A 19 -34.37 -26.06 -2.63
C LYS A 19 -32.94 -25.77 -2.21
N ASP A 20 -32.18 -25.22 -3.15
CA ASP A 20 -30.73 -25.26 -3.17
C ASP A 20 -30.16 -24.31 -2.10
N ARG A 21 -30.24 -24.74 -0.83
CA ARG A 21 -29.66 -24.04 0.33
C ARG A 21 -28.17 -23.79 0.13
N THR A 22 -27.53 -24.54 -0.76
CA THR A 22 -26.14 -24.34 -1.16
C THR A 22 -25.95 -23.08 -1.99
N ALA A 23 -26.85 -22.77 -2.91
CA ALA A 23 -26.80 -21.55 -3.71
C ALA A 23 -26.96 -20.30 -2.84
N LEU A 24 -27.93 -20.31 -1.91
CA LEU A 24 -28.14 -19.20 -0.97
C LEU A 24 -26.88 -18.96 -0.10
N TRP A 25 -26.26 -20.04 0.38
CA TRP A 25 -25.07 -19.94 1.23
C TRP A 25 -23.85 -19.41 0.46
N MET A 26 -23.68 -19.84 -0.80
CA MET A 26 -22.62 -19.31 -1.68
C MET A 26 -22.79 -17.82 -1.96
N LEU A 27 -24.04 -17.37 -2.17
CA LEU A 27 -24.36 -15.96 -2.42
C LEU A 27 -24.01 -15.08 -1.22
N LEU A 28 -24.29 -15.55 0.00
CA LEU A 28 -23.90 -14.87 1.25
C LEU A 28 -22.38 -14.74 1.40
N VAL A 29 -21.63 -15.79 1.04
CA VAL A 29 -20.16 -15.76 1.08
C VAL A 29 -19.60 -14.75 0.08
N ILE A 30 -20.13 -14.72 -1.14
CA ILE A 30 -19.72 -13.75 -2.16
C ILE A 30 -20.00 -12.32 -1.68
N PHE A 31 -21.17 -12.06 -1.12
CA PHE A 31 -21.53 -10.73 -0.61
C PHE A 31 -20.61 -10.27 0.53
N ALA A 32 -20.28 -11.18 1.46
CA ALA A 32 -19.34 -10.90 2.55
C ALA A 32 -17.93 -10.61 2.01
N PHE A 33 -17.51 -11.33 0.96
CA PHE A 33 -16.21 -11.12 0.33
C PHE A 33 -16.14 -9.74 -0.36
N ILE A 34 -17.16 -9.40 -1.15
CA ILE A 34 -17.28 -8.10 -1.83
C ILE A 34 -17.27 -6.97 -0.80
N GLY A 35 -18.05 -7.08 0.28
CA GLY A 35 -18.11 -6.08 1.35
C GLY A 35 -16.75 -5.83 2.01
N GLN A 36 -15.96 -6.88 2.25
CA GLN A 36 -14.60 -6.74 2.80
C GLN A 36 -13.62 -6.11 1.80
N THR A 37 -13.64 -6.55 0.54
CA THR A 37 -12.80 -5.91 -0.50
C THR A 37 -13.17 -4.44 -0.70
N ALA A 38 -14.46 -4.10 -0.65
CA ALA A 38 -14.92 -2.71 -0.77
C ALA A 38 -14.46 -1.88 0.43
N ALA A 39 -14.54 -2.41 1.65
CA ALA A 39 -14.06 -1.72 2.85
C ALA A 39 -12.54 -1.40 2.80
N LEU A 40 -11.75 -2.22 2.10
CA LEU A 40 -10.32 -1.98 1.87
C LEU A 40 -10.05 -1.03 0.69
N TYR A 41 -10.82 -1.14 -0.40
CA TYR A 41 -10.59 -0.37 -1.62
C TYR A 41 -11.16 1.05 -1.56
N ILE A 42 -12.27 1.28 -0.85
CA ILE A 42 -12.91 2.61 -0.77
C ILE A 42 -11.95 3.66 -0.20
N PRO A 43 -11.26 3.44 0.94
CA PRO A 43 -10.29 4.42 1.45
C PRO A 43 -9.13 4.67 0.48
N ALA A 44 -8.66 3.61 -0.19
CA ALA A 44 -7.57 3.69 -1.17
C ALA A 44 -7.95 4.51 -2.42
N LEU A 45 -9.21 4.45 -2.86
CA LEU A 45 -9.71 5.24 -4.00
C LEU A 45 -9.97 6.71 -3.65
N VAL A 46 -10.29 7.01 -2.39
CA VAL A 46 -10.55 8.38 -1.91
C VAL A 46 -9.24 9.12 -1.58
N GLY A 47 -8.08 8.46 -1.72
CA GLY A 47 -6.78 9.06 -1.45
C GLY A 47 -6.49 9.22 0.05
N GLN A 48 -7.27 8.60 0.92
CA GLN A 48 -6.91 8.52 2.34
C GLN A 48 -5.77 7.52 2.49
N SER A 49 -4.60 8.04 2.85
CA SER A 49 -3.46 7.18 3.10
C SER A 49 -3.76 6.30 4.32
N PRO A 50 -3.43 5.00 4.29
CA PRO A 50 -3.61 4.12 5.44
C PRO A 50 -2.70 4.46 6.64
N GLY A 51 -1.96 5.58 6.58
CA GLY A 51 -0.99 6.02 7.58
C GLY A 51 -1.58 6.62 8.85
N ASP A 52 -2.81 7.13 8.83
CA ASP A 52 -3.45 7.75 10.00
C ASP A 52 -4.07 6.73 10.96
N VAL A 53 -3.95 5.44 10.64
CA VAL A 53 -4.43 4.35 11.47
C VAL A 53 -3.36 4.10 12.52
N GLU A 54 -3.57 4.65 13.72
CA GLU A 54 -2.73 4.44 14.90
C GLU A 54 -2.22 3.00 14.97
N LEU A 55 -0.91 2.87 15.21
CA LEU A 55 -0.19 1.60 15.28
C LEU A 55 -0.83 0.59 16.26
N ASP A 56 -1.61 1.10 17.24
CA ASP A 56 -2.39 0.30 18.19
C ASP A 56 -3.54 -0.51 17.57
N GLN A 57 -4.08 -0.12 16.40
CA GLN A 57 -5.17 -0.85 15.73
C GLN A 57 -4.70 -1.80 14.63
N LEU A 58 -3.41 -1.77 14.26
CA LEU A 58 -2.82 -2.65 13.25
C LEU A 58 -3.06 -4.15 13.52
N PRO A 59 -2.84 -4.68 14.75
CA PRO A 59 -3.07 -6.09 14.99
C PRO A 59 -4.55 -6.48 14.90
N GLY A 60 -5.46 -5.60 15.33
CA GLY A 60 -6.91 -5.86 15.24
C GLY A 60 -7.42 -5.93 13.80
N ARG A 61 -6.95 -5.03 12.93
CA ARG A 61 -7.31 -5.02 11.51
C ARG A 61 -6.68 -6.17 10.74
N LEU A 62 -5.40 -6.47 10.98
CA LEU A 62 -4.73 -7.61 10.36
C LEU A 62 -5.38 -8.92 10.78
N LEU A 63 -5.63 -9.12 12.08
CA LEU A 63 -6.33 -10.30 12.58
C LEU A 63 -7.73 -10.41 11.96
N GLY A 64 -8.51 -9.34 11.91
CA GLY A 64 -9.83 -9.37 11.26
C GLY A 64 -9.75 -9.75 9.76
N SER A 65 -8.77 -9.18 9.05
CA SER A 65 -8.58 -9.39 7.62
C SER A 65 -8.07 -10.79 7.26
N PHE A 66 -7.29 -11.45 8.13
CA PHE A 66 -6.80 -12.81 7.90
C PHE A 66 -7.70 -13.90 8.50
N LEU A 67 -8.39 -13.60 9.61
CA LEU A 67 -9.29 -14.52 10.28
C LEU A 67 -10.48 -14.87 9.40
N TRP A 68 -11.03 -13.91 8.67
CA TRP A 68 -12.23 -14.14 7.86
C TRP A 68 -12.00 -15.01 6.62
N PRO A 69 -10.96 -14.78 5.78
CA PRO A 69 -10.62 -15.69 4.68
C PRO A 69 -10.26 -17.09 5.18
N ALA A 70 -9.55 -17.20 6.32
CA ALA A 70 -9.23 -18.47 6.94
C ALA A 70 -10.49 -19.24 7.38
N LEU A 71 -11.43 -18.56 8.03
CA LEU A 71 -12.73 -19.14 8.41
C LEU A 71 -13.53 -19.58 7.18
N MET A 72 -13.58 -18.76 6.13
CA MET A 72 -14.29 -19.11 4.90
C MET A 72 -13.71 -20.34 4.22
N GLY A 73 -12.39 -20.40 4.10
CA GLY A 73 -11.70 -21.58 3.59
C GLY A 73 -11.98 -22.82 4.44
N PHE A 74 -11.99 -22.68 5.77
CA PHE A 74 -12.36 -23.76 6.69
C PHE A 74 -13.79 -24.27 6.48
N PHE A 75 -14.79 -23.38 6.35
CA PHE A 75 -16.19 -23.78 6.16
C PHE A 75 -16.43 -24.44 4.79
N ILE A 76 -15.79 -23.94 3.72
CA ILE A 76 -15.87 -24.52 2.39
C ILE A 76 -15.29 -25.95 2.40
N GLN A 77 -14.13 -26.15 3.02
CA GLN A 77 -13.53 -27.49 3.15
C GLN A 77 -14.39 -28.42 4.02
N LYS A 78 -14.97 -27.90 5.12
CA LYS A 78 -15.85 -28.66 6.02
C LYS A 78 -17.06 -29.20 5.27
N LYS A 79 -17.65 -28.42 4.36
CA LYS A 79 -18.79 -28.85 3.54
C LYS A 79 -18.39 -29.89 2.48
N ARG A 80 -17.15 -29.86 2.00
CA ARG A 80 -16.59 -30.82 1.03
C ARG A 80 -16.10 -32.13 1.67
N GLY A 81 -16.23 -32.31 2.99
CA GLY A 81 -15.79 -33.53 3.68
C GLY A 81 -14.27 -33.78 3.66
N LYS A 82 -13.47 -32.78 3.29
CA LYS A 82 -11.99 -32.88 3.24
C LYS A 82 -11.36 -32.39 4.55
N ARG A 83 -10.03 -32.57 4.67
CA ARG A 83 -9.24 -32.11 5.83
C ARG A 83 -9.41 -30.61 6.04
N LYS A 84 -10.03 -30.22 7.17
CA LYS A 84 -10.48 -28.86 7.47
C LYS A 84 -9.36 -27.81 7.47
N TRP A 85 -8.18 -28.18 7.95
CA TRP A 85 -7.03 -27.27 8.04
C TRP A 85 -6.48 -26.83 6.68
N VAL A 86 -6.59 -27.70 5.65
CA VAL A 86 -6.16 -27.37 4.28
C VAL A 86 -6.98 -26.20 3.71
N GLY A 87 -8.26 -26.09 4.08
CA GLY A 87 -9.10 -24.98 3.67
C GLY A 87 -8.72 -23.68 4.34
N ALA A 88 -8.41 -23.72 5.63
CA ALA A 88 -7.95 -22.53 6.36
C ALA A 88 -6.66 -21.97 5.74
N VAL A 89 -5.69 -22.84 5.40
CA VAL A 89 -4.44 -22.43 4.75
C VAL A 89 -4.69 -21.84 3.37
N LEU A 90 -5.52 -22.49 2.53
CA LEU A 90 -5.88 -21.95 1.20
C LEU A 90 -6.58 -20.59 1.29
N GLY A 91 -7.47 -20.41 2.28
CA GLY A 91 -8.13 -19.13 2.52
C GLY A 91 -7.16 -18.03 2.95
N LEU A 92 -6.18 -18.36 3.80
CA LEU A 92 -5.11 -17.45 4.21
C LEU A 92 -4.24 -17.01 3.04
N VAL A 93 -3.82 -17.95 2.19
CA VAL A 93 -3.03 -17.64 0.98
C VAL A 93 -3.80 -16.75 0.03
N ALA A 94 -5.09 -17.03 -0.21
CA ALA A 94 -5.94 -16.18 -1.04
C ALA A 94 -6.10 -14.77 -0.46
N GLY A 95 -6.32 -14.66 0.85
CA GLY A 95 -6.39 -13.38 1.55
C GLY A 95 -5.09 -12.58 1.44
N TYR A 96 -3.94 -13.23 1.62
CA TYR A 96 -2.63 -12.62 1.46
C TYR A 96 -2.44 -12.04 0.05
N VAL A 97 -2.71 -12.84 -1.01
CA VAL A 97 -2.58 -12.39 -2.40
C VAL A 97 -3.43 -11.14 -2.70
N ILE A 98 -4.65 -11.07 -2.15
CA ILE A 98 -5.53 -9.91 -2.33
C ILE A 98 -4.98 -8.67 -1.64
N ILE A 99 -4.52 -8.82 -0.39
CA ILE A 99 -3.93 -7.71 0.38
C ILE A 99 -2.66 -7.20 -0.33
N SER A 100 -1.78 -8.11 -0.76
CA SER A 100 -0.59 -7.76 -1.53
C SER A 100 -0.94 -7.04 -2.84
N GLY A 101 -1.96 -7.51 -3.56
CA GLY A 101 -2.44 -6.88 -4.78
C GLY A 101 -2.96 -5.45 -4.55
N ALA A 102 -3.72 -5.23 -3.48
CA ALA A 102 -4.21 -3.91 -3.11
C ALA A 102 -3.05 -2.94 -2.78
N TYR A 103 -2.01 -3.41 -2.08
CA TYR A 103 -0.81 -2.62 -1.82
C TYR A 103 -0.09 -2.20 -3.10
N ILE A 104 0.07 -3.11 -4.07
CA ILE A 104 0.71 -2.81 -5.35
C ILE A 104 -0.08 -1.77 -6.14
N VAL A 105 -1.42 -1.89 -6.16
CA VAL A 105 -2.30 -0.94 -6.87
C VAL A 105 -2.30 0.42 -6.19
N ALA A 106 -2.35 0.47 -4.85
CA ALA A 106 -2.23 1.70 -4.10
C ALA A 106 -0.89 2.41 -4.37
N ALA A 107 0.23 1.67 -4.34
CA ALA A 107 1.55 2.21 -4.63
C ALA A 107 1.67 2.77 -6.06
N LYS A 108 1.07 2.10 -7.05
CA LYS A 108 1.06 2.61 -8.43
C LYS A 108 0.23 3.88 -8.60
N ASN A 109 -0.91 3.99 -7.92
CA ASN A 109 -1.80 5.15 -8.02
C ASN A 109 -1.31 6.36 -7.20
N THR A 110 -0.49 6.15 -6.17
CA THR A 110 0.16 7.24 -5.42
C THR A 110 1.48 7.70 -6.04
N GLY A 111 1.86 7.21 -7.24
CA GLY A 111 3.13 7.58 -7.89
C GLY A 111 4.36 7.01 -7.20
N ALA A 112 4.21 6.07 -6.27
CA ALA A 112 5.29 5.37 -5.62
C ALA A 112 5.83 4.27 -6.55
N GLY A 113 6.68 4.70 -7.49
CA GLY A 113 7.58 3.81 -8.22
C GLY A 113 8.37 2.96 -7.24
N SER A 114 8.26 1.66 -7.44
CA SER A 114 8.95 0.57 -6.75
C SER A 114 10.43 0.82 -6.44
N SER A 115 10.85 0.57 -5.20
CA SER A 115 12.02 -0.27 -4.92
C SER A 115 12.07 -0.67 -3.43
N GLY A 116 12.44 -1.92 -3.17
CA GLY A 116 13.09 -2.31 -1.92
C GLY A 116 12.18 -2.62 -0.74
N ALA A 117 11.91 -3.91 -0.54
CA ALA A 117 11.59 -4.44 0.78
C ALA A 117 12.76 -4.15 1.73
N GLY A 118 12.52 -3.37 2.78
CA GLY A 118 13.42 -3.24 3.94
C GLY A 118 14.03 -1.86 4.14
N ALA A 119 13.26 -0.94 4.70
CA ALA A 119 13.67 0.12 5.63
C ALA A 119 12.39 0.84 6.09
N GLY A 120 12.43 1.47 7.26
CA GLY A 120 11.27 1.88 8.04
C GLY A 120 10.19 2.65 7.28
N ALA A 121 8.95 2.53 7.75
CA ALA A 121 7.83 3.33 7.31
C ALA A 121 8.09 4.82 7.61
N TYR A 122 8.67 5.54 6.65
CA TYR A 122 8.68 7.00 6.67
C TYR A 122 7.31 7.46 6.15
N THR A 123 6.58 8.17 7.01
CA THR A 123 5.23 8.66 6.77
C THR A 123 5.17 9.52 5.49
N THR A 124 4.28 9.14 4.57
CA THR A 124 3.97 9.79 3.29
C THR A 124 3.23 11.13 3.41
N GLU A 125 3.20 11.75 4.59
CA GLU A 125 2.66 13.10 4.77
C GLU A 125 3.65 14.18 4.28
N ALA A 126 4.93 13.83 4.15
CA ALA A 126 5.99 14.74 3.74
C ALA A 126 6.23 14.79 2.21
N THR A 127 5.32 14.33 1.36
CA THR A 127 5.52 14.37 -0.11
C THR A 127 4.87 15.55 -0.81
N ASN A 128 4.28 16.50 -0.08
CA ASN A 128 3.81 17.77 -0.64
C ASN A 128 4.95 18.79 -0.68
N ALA A 129 5.04 19.54 -1.78
CA ALA A 129 6.03 20.61 -1.99
C ALA A 129 6.05 21.60 -0.80
N TRP A 130 7.22 22.20 -0.56
CA TRP A 130 7.40 23.19 0.50
C TRP A 130 6.32 24.27 0.46
N THR A 131 5.56 24.41 1.55
CA THR A 131 4.68 25.57 1.76
C THR A 131 5.33 26.58 2.70
N GLN A 132 4.94 27.85 2.60
CA GLN A 132 5.54 28.91 3.43
C GLN A 132 5.32 28.69 4.93
N ALA A 133 4.23 28.04 5.33
CA ALA A 133 3.95 27.69 6.72
C ALA A 133 4.88 26.59 7.27
N GLU A 134 5.42 25.73 6.39
CA GLU A 134 6.31 24.62 6.74
C GLU A 134 7.78 25.06 6.89
N MET A 135 8.13 26.29 6.50
CA MET A 135 9.52 26.80 6.60
C MET A 135 9.87 27.32 8.00
N THR A 136 9.26 26.75 9.05
CA THR A 136 9.56 27.11 10.44
C THR A 136 10.49 26.07 11.07
N GLU A 137 11.42 26.53 11.93
CA GLU A 137 12.38 25.64 12.60
C GLU A 137 11.68 24.51 13.38
N SER A 138 10.58 24.84 14.08
CA SER A 138 9.80 23.87 14.85
C SER A 138 9.17 22.77 14.00
N TYR A 139 8.82 23.07 12.74
CA TYR A 139 8.34 22.07 11.80
C TYR A 139 9.50 21.25 11.22
N MET A 140 10.60 21.89 10.80
CA MET A 140 11.77 21.20 10.25
C MET A 140 12.36 20.18 11.24
N ARG A 141 12.37 20.51 12.55
CA ARG A 141 12.78 19.59 13.61
C ARG A 141 11.91 18.36 13.77
N GLN A 142 10.69 18.33 13.22
CA GLN A 142 9.83 17.15 13.25
C GLN A 142 10.11 16.22 12.07
N LEU A 143 10.78 16.71 11.03
CA LEU A 143 11.13 15.93 9.85
C LEU A 143 12.43 15.16 10.06
N THR A 144 12.58 14.06 9.33
CA THR A 144 13.90 13.42 9.14
C THR A 144 14.66 14.11 8.01
N LYS A 145 15.99 13.99 8.03
CA LYS A 145 16.85 14.49 6.93
C LYS A 145 16.42 13.92 5.57
N ASP A 146 15.97 12.67 5.54
CA ASP A 146 15.43 12.05 4.32
C ASP A 146 14.13 12.70 3.85
N GLN A 147 13.22 13.03 4.78
CA GLN A 147 11.96 13.71 4.45
C GLN A 147 12.20 15.13 3.93
N CYS A 148 13.15 15.86 4.52
CA CYS A 148 13.60 17.16 4.00
C CYS A 148 14.03 17.07 2.54
N MET A 149 14.89 16.10 2.23
CA MET A 149 15.40 15.90 0.88
C MET A 149 14.29 15.47 -0.09
N ALA A 150 13.38 14.60 0.33
CA ALA A 150 12.26 14.18 -0.50
C ALA A 150 11.34 15.36 -0.89
N LYS A 151 10.99 16.24 0.07
CA LYS A 151 10.21 17.47 -0.19
C LYS A 151 10.92 18.37 -1.19
N THR A 152 12.22 18.56 -0.98
CA THR A 152 13.05 19.37 -1.87
C THR A 152 13.07 18.79 -3.28
N ILE A 153 13.32 17.50 -3.44
CA ILE A 153 13.43 16.87 -4.76
C ILE A 153 12.11 17.00 -5.51
N ASN A 154 10.97 16.79 -4.83
CA ASN A 154 9.66 17.00 -5.45
C ASN A 154 9.46 18.43 -5.94
N LEU A 155 9.94 19.44 -5.20
CA LEU A 155 9.86 20.82 -5.64
C LEU A 155 10.84 21.12 -6.79
N LEU A 156 12.06 20.60 -6.73
CA LEU A 156 13.07 20.76 -7.78
C LEU A 156 12.64 20.16 -9.12
N LYS A 157 11.78 19.13 -9.13
CA LYS A 157 11.16 18.60 -10.35
C LYS A 157 10.31 19.65 -11.08
N THR A 158 9.76 20.62 -10.34
CA THR A 158 8.90 21.68 -10.86
C THR A 158 9.61 23.05 -10.96
N CYS A 159 10.80 23.20 -10.38
CA CYS A 159 11.62 24.41 -10.52
C CYS A 159 12.33 24.44 -11.88
N ASP A 160 11.96 25.39 -12.73
CA ASP A 160 12.59 25.65 -14.04
C ASP A 160 13.40 26.96 -14.08
N THR A 161 13.30 27.80 -13.05
CA THR A 161 14.01 29.09 -12.97
C THR A 161 15.18 29.08 -11.98
N GLN A 162 16.23 29.84 -12.29
CA GLN A 162 17.40 30.00 -11.41
C GLN A 162 17.02 30.53 -10.02
N ASN A 163 16.03 31.44 -9.94
CA ASN A 163 15.56 31.99 -8.67
C ASN A 163 14.86 30.93 -7.79
N CYS A 164 14.11 30.01 -8.40
CA CYS A 164 13.48 28.89 -7.71
C CYS A 164 14.56 27.97 -7.12
N VAL A 165 15.54 27.60 -7.95
CA VAL A 165 16.66 26.74 -7.59
C VAL A 165 17.50 27.34 -6.45
N ASN A 166 17.83 28.63 -6.52
CA ASN A 166 18.60 29.33 -5.47
C ASN A 166 17.84 29.39 -4.14
N THR A 167 16.54 29.71 -4.18
CA THR A 167 15.69 29.71 -2.98
C THR A 167 15.67 28.33 -2.33
N MET A 168 15.54 27.28 -3.14
CA MET A 168 15.47 25.91 -2.64
C MET A 168 16.78 25.40 -2.06
N ALA A 169 17.93 25.82 -2.61
CA ALA A 169 19.22 25.48 -2.01
C ALA A 169 19.32 25.95 -0.56
N GLY A 170 18.80 27.15 -0.26
CA GLY A 170 18.72 27.67 1.12
C GLY A 170 17.79 26.83 2.01
N VAL A 171 16.57 26.58 1.55
CA VAL A 171 15.56 25.80 2.29
C VAL A 171 16.06 24.38 2.61
N VAL A 172 16.80 23.75 1.68
CA VAL A 172 17.42 22.43 1.91
C VAL A 172 18.44 22.47 3.02
N GLY A 173 19.35 23.44 2.97
CA GLY A 173 20.40 23.61 3.97
C GLY A 173 19.79 23.76 5.34
N ASP A 174 18.81 24.65 5.48
CA ASP A 174 18.10 24.88 6.74
C ASP A 174 17.36 23.64 7.21
N CYS A 175 16.61 22.97 6.33
CA CYS A 175 15.85 21.78 6.71
C CYS A 175 16.76 20.65 7.20
N VAL A 176 17.78 20.28 6.42
CA VAL A 176 18.67 19.17 6.80
C VAL A 176 19.47 19.47 8.06
N THR A 177 19.82 20.75 8.28
CA THR A 177 20.50 21.20 9.51
C THR A 177 19.62 20.98 10.74
N TRP A 178 18.33 21.31 10.67
CA TRP A 178 17.42 21.23 11.82
C TRP A 178 16.72 19.86 11.97
N ALA A 179 16.66 19.07 10.91
CA ALA A 179 15.95 17.80 10.89
C ALA A 179 16.61 16.72 11.75
N ASN A 180 15.76 15.81 12.25
CA ASN A 180 16.18 14.68 13.05
C ASN A 180 16.92 13.62 12.22
N GLY A 181 17.76 12.83 12.89
CA GLY A 181 18.52 11.73 12.31
C GLY A 181 20.03 11.99 12.35
N ASP A 182 20.79 10.89 12.28
CA ASP A 182 22.24 10.92 12.26
C ASP A 182 22.75 11.49 10.92
N LEU A 183 23.69 12.43 10.98
CA LEU A 183 24.25 13.06 9.79
C LEU A 183 25.17 12.10 9.03
N GLY A 184 25.92 11.25 9.74
CA GLY A 184 26.83 10.27 9.14
C GLY A 184 26.09 9.26 8.29
N GLU A 185 25.06 8.61 8.85
CA GLU A 185 24.23 7.64 8.13
C GLU A 185 23.53 8.26 6.90
N PHE A 186 23.05 9.49 7.06
CA PHE A 186 22.45 10.25 5.96
C PHE A 186 23.47 10.50 4.83
N CYS A 187 24.69 10.92 5.19
CA CYS A 187 25.75 11.24 4.25
C CYS A 187 26.33 10.01 3.53
N GLU A 188 26.46 8.88 4.22
CA GLU A 188 26.90 7.60 3.62
C GLU A 188 25.97 7.18 2.48
N ASN A 189 24.66 7.35 2.66
CA ASN A 189 23.66 6.92 1.69
C ASN A 189 23.23 8.02 0.70
N TYR A 190 23.66 9.28 0.89
CA TYR A 190 23.19 10.44 0.12
C TYR A 190 23.34 10.26 -1.38
N ARG A 191 24.51 9.79 -1.82
CA ARG A 191 24.83 9.65 -3.25
C ARG A 191 23.94 8.63 -3.93
N GLU A 192 23.76 7.46 -3.34
CA GLU A 192 22.90 6.41 -3.90
C GLU A 192 21.44 6.85 -3.87
N ARG A 193 20.97 7.37 -2.73
CA ARG A 193 19.55 7.74 -2.55
C ARG A 193 19.15 8.91 -3.43
N TYR A 194 19.98 9.92 -3.61
CA TYR A 194 19.56 11.17 -4.26
C TYR A 194 20.21 11.42 -5.63
N ILE A 195 21.54 11.31 -5.71
CA ILE A 195 22.25 11.63 -6.95
C ILE A 195 21.99 10.53 -7.99
N VAL A 196 22.22 9.27 -7.65
CA VAL A 196 22.01 8.16 -8.58
C VAL A 196 20.52 8.04 -8.93
N THR A 197 19.65 8.03 -7.92
CA THR A 197 18.21 7.82 -8.14
C THR A 197 17.53 8.93 -8.94
N TYR A 198 17.87 10.22 -8.75
CA TYR A 198 17.12 11.31 -9.39
C TYR A 198 17.88 12.02 -10.51
N CYS A 199 19.21 12.08 -10.43
CA CYS A 199 20.01 12.74 -11.46
C CYS A 199 20.40 11.82 -12.60
N LEU A 200 20.82 10.59 -12.31
CA LEU A 200 21.17 9.64 -13.36
C LEU A 200 19.94 9.00 -14.03
N SER A 201 18.80 8.97 -13.35
CA SER A 201 17.52 8.54 -13.95
C SER A 201 16.90 9.58 -14.88
N GLY A 202 17.35 10.83 -14.84
CA GLY A 202 16.76 11.94 -15.58
C GLY A 202 15.47 12.49 -14.97
N GLU A 203 15.13 12.14 -13.72
CA GLU A 203 13.97 12.71 -13.04
C GLU A 203 14.16 14.18 -12.63
N LEU A 204 15.40 14.63 -12.41
CA LEU A 204 15.73 16.02 -12.13
C LEU A 204 16.40 16.70 -13.32
N SER A 205 16.12 18.00 -13.45
CA SER A 205 16.82 18.86 -14.41
C SER A 205 18.30 19.00 -14.03
N ARG A 206 19.14 19.39 -14.99
CA ARG A 206 20.58 19.64 -14.74
C ARG A 206 20.82 20.64 -13.61
N MET A 207 19.94 21.64 -13.47
CA MET A 207 20.00 22.63 -12.39
C MET A 207 19.59 22.02 -11.04
N GLY A 208 18.52 21.23 -10.99
CA GLY A 208 18.13 20.50 -9.79
C GLY A 208 19.25 19.56 -9.30
N CYS A 209 19.93 18.90 -10.24
CA CYS A 209 21.07 18.05 -9.93
C CYS A 209 22.27 18.80 -9.38
N ALA A 210 22.56 19.99 -9.90
CA ALA A 210 23.60 20.84 -9.33
C ALA A 210 23.31 21.22 -7.88
N VAL A 211 22.04 21.46 -7.52
CA VAL A 211 21.64 21.74 -6.13
C VAL A 211 21.82 20.53 -5.23
N VAL A 212 21.37 19.34 -5.66
CA VAL A 212 21.53 18.11 -4.87
C VAL A 212 23.01 17.78 -4.67
N ASP A 213 23.84 17.93 -5.71
CA ASP A 213 25.28 17.68 -5.63
C ASP A 213 25.99 18.71 -4.72
N THR A 214 25.64 20.00 -4.85
CA THR A 214 26.16 21.06 -3.96
C THR A 214 25.74 20.81 -2.52
N GLY A 215 24.48 20.40 -2.30
CA GLY A 215 23.95 20.07 -0.99
C GLY A 215 24.76 18.97 -0.32
N ARG A 216 25.18 17.94 -1.07
CA ARG A 216 26.08 16.90 -0.55
C ARG A 216 27.40 17.48 -0.06
N SER A 217 28.09 18.28 -0.87
CA SER A 217 29.38 18.86 -0.46
C SER A 217 29.24 19.74 0.78
N VAL A 218 28.21 20.59 0.82
CA VAL A 218 27.97 21.47 1.97
C VAL A 218 27.64 20.67 3.24
N LEU A 219 26.73 19.70 3.14
CA LEU A 219 26.20 18.98 4.31
C LEU A 219 27.14 17.87 4.80
N CYS A 220 27.88 17.22 3.90
CA CYS A 220 28.61 15.99 4.20
C CYS A 220 30.14 16.13 4.15
N GLU A 221 30.67 17.21 3.55
CA GLU A 221 32.13 17.43 3.49
C GLU A 221 32.58 18.55 4.46
N SER A 222 31.64 19.29 5.04
CA SER A 222 31.93 20.44 5.94
C SER A 222 31.87 20.11 7.44
N GLY A 223 31.47 18.89 7.81
CA GLY A 223 31.32 18.43 9.20
C GLY A 223 32.29 17.31 9.54
#